data_AF-A0A392TRZ0-F1
#
_entry.id   AF-A0A392TRZ0-F1
#
_cell.length_a   1.000
_cell.length_b   1.000
_cell.length_c   1.000
_cell.angle_alpha   90.00
_cell.angle_beta   90.00
_cell.angle_gamma   90.00
#
_symmetry.space_group_name_H-M   'P 1'
#
loop_
_entity.id
_entity.type
_entity.pdbx_description
1 polymer ?
#
loop_
_entity_poly.entity_id
_entity_poly.type
_entity_poly.pdbx_seq_one_letter_code
_entity_poly.pdbx_strand_id
1 'polypeptide(L)' 'MLVDLYAIYQGLSLAIDVKIEELLCYSDSLHCINLITGLNVKYHVHAVLIQDIRSCLLTTMFLFAT' A
#
# COMPACT_ATOMS: atom_id res chain seq x y z
N MET A 1 -5.91 9.80 5.22
CA MET A 1 -6.20 9.00 4.01
C MET A 1 -5.17 9.21 2.90
N LEU A 2 -5.10 10.37 2.22
CA LEU A 2 -4.10 10.56 1.14
C LEU A 2 -2.67 10.52 1.69
N VAL A 3 -2.41 11.20 2.80
CA VAL A 3 -1.10 11.20 3.46
C VAL A 3 -0.66 9.78 3.80
N ASP A 4 -1.57 8.98 4.37
CA ASP A 4 -1.29 7.60 4.77
C ASP A 4 -1.03 6.70 3.54
N LEU A 5 -1.88 6.77 2.51
CA LEU A 5 -1.66 6.05 1.26
C LEU A 5 -0.33 6.43 0.61
N TYR A 6 0.00 7.73 0.60
CA TYR A 6 1.25 8.22 0.02
C TYR A 6 2.47 7.78 0.83
N ALA A 7 2.38 7.79 2.17
CA ALA A 7 3.45 7.30 3.04
C ALA A 7 3.72 5.80 2.82
N ILE A 8 2.65 5.00 2.69
CA ILE A 8 2.76 3.57 2.35
C ILE A 8 3.44 3.39 0.99
N TYR A 9 3.02 4.15 -0.03
CA TYR A 9 3.61 4.09 -1.37
C TYR A 9 5.10 4.44 -1.36
N GLN A 10 5.49 5.54 -0.72
CA GLN A 10 6.89 5.97 -0.65
C GLN A 10 7.77 4.95 0.09
N GLY A 11 7.30 4.40 1.21
CA GLY A 11 8.02 3.36 1.93
C GLY A 11 8.22 2.10 1.08
N LEU A 12 7.19 1.70 0.33
CA LEU A 12 7.24 0.57 -0.59
C LEU A 12 8.21 0.79 -1.75
N SER A 13 8.14 1.94 -2.42
CA SER A 13 9.05 2.28 -3.52
C SER A 13 10.51 2.27 -3.04
N LEU A 14 10.79 2.85 -1.87
CA LEU A 14 12.13 2.85 -1.30
C LEU A 14 12.63 1.42 -1.00
N ALA A 15 11.79 0.56 -0.44
CA ALA A 15 12.17 -0.83 -0.17
C ALA A 15 12.48 -1.62 -1.44
N ILE A 16 11.71 -1.40 -2.50
CA ILE A 16 11.95 -1.98 -3.83
C ILE A 16 13.30 -1.49 -4.39
N ASP A 17 13.56 -0.18 -4.33
CA ASP A 17 14.80 0.41 -4.84
C ASP A 17 16.04 -0.12 -4.10
N VAL A 18 15.91 -0.37 -2.79
CA VAL A 18 16.97 -0.92 -1.93
C VAL A 18 17.04 -2.46 -1.99
N LYS A 19 16.13 -3.11 -2.73
CA LYS A 19 16.04 -4.58 -2.90
C LYS A 19 15.82 -5.35 -1.60
N ILE A 20 14.96 -4.83 -0.74
CA ILE A 20 14.51 -5.57 0.45
C ILE A 20 13.54 -6.67 0.01
N GLU A 21 13.91 -7.92 0.23
CA GLU A 21 13.16 -9.10 -0.24
C GLU A 21 11.94 -9.42 0.64
N GLU A 22 12.04 -9.18 1.95
CA GLU A 22 10.95 -9.40 2.91
C GLU A 22 10.71 -8.13 3.74
N LEU A 23 9.54 -7.53 3.57
CA LEU A 23 9.09 -6.39 4.35
C LEU A 23 7.70 -6.67 4.93
N LEU A 24 7.44 -6.11 6.11
CA LEU A 24 6.11 -6.06 6.74
C LEU A 24 5.71 -4.59 6.85
N CYS A 25 4.54 -4.22 6.32
CA CYS A 25 4.00 -2.87 6.51
C CYS A 25 2.78 -2.92 7.43
N TYR A 26 2.87 -2.12 8.47
CA TYR A 26 1.81 -1.92 9.44
C TYR A 26 1.20 -0.54 9.22
N SER A 27 -0.13 -0.51 9.21
CA SER A 27 -0.88 0.74 9.22
C SER A 27 -1.95 0.64 10.30
N ASP A 28 -2.08 1.72 11.08
CA ASP A 28 -3.17 1.92 12.04
C ASP A 28 -4.47 2.37 11.35
N SER A 29 -4.38 2.80 10.08
CA SER A 29 -5.51 3.26 9.31
C SER A 29 -6.27 2.09 8.68
N LEU A 30 -7.23 1.54 9.43
CA LEU A 30 -8.15 0.51 8.93
C LEU A 30 -8.81 0.91 7.60
N HIS A 31 -9.09 2.21 7.43
CA HIS A 31 -9.64 2.73 6.18
C HIS A 31 -8.67 2.56 5.00
N CYS A 32 -7.39 2.89 5.17
CA CYS A 32 -6.38 2.70 4.13
C CYS A 32 -6.14 1.22 3.85
N ILE A 33 -6.10 0.39 4.89
CA ILE A 33 -6.00 -1.07 4.74
C ILE A 33 -7.16 -1.58 3.89
N ASN A 34 -8.40 -1.23 4.22
CA ASN A 34 -9.58 -1.67 3.46
C ASN A 34 -9.56 -1.17 2.00
N LEU A 35 -9.04 0.03 1.74
CA LEU A 35 -8.88 0.55 0.37
C LEU A 35 -7.85 -0.25 -0.42
N ILE A 36 -6.75 -0.67 0.21
CA ILE A 36 -5.65 -1.41 -0.41
C ILE A 36 -5.99 -2.92 -0.55
N THR A 37 -6.58 -3.54 0.46
CA THR A 37 -6.88 -4.99 0.48
C THR A 37 -8.26 -5.33 -0.05
N GLY A 38 -9.20 -4.37 -0.07
CA GLY A 38 -10.57 -4.58 -0.52
C GLY A 38 -10.71 -4.81 -2.03
N LEU A 39 -11.91 -5.19 -2.48
CA LEU A 39 -12.21 -5.44 -3.88
C LEU A 39 -12.51 -4.13 -4.64
N ASN A 40 -11.62 -3.80 -5.57
CA ASN A 40 -11.83 -2.93 -6.74
C ASN A 40 -12.40 -1.51 -6.49
N VAL A 41 -11.50 -0.56 -6.19
CA VAL A 41 -11.81 0.87 -5.95
C VAL A 41 -11.82 1.70 -7.24
N LYS A 42 -12.56 1.26 -8.27
CA LYS A 42 -12.55 1.88 -9.61
C LYS A 42 -12.93 3.37 -9.64
N TYR A 43 -13.70 3.84 -8.67
CA TYR A 43 -14.23 5.20 -8.64
C TYR A 43 -13.67 6.05 -7.48
N HIS A 44 -12.60 5.58 -6.82
CA HIS A 44 -11.99 6.34 -5.75
C HIS A 44 -11.10 7.45 -6.33
N VAL A 45 -11.08 8.63 -5.70
CA VAL A 45 -10.25 9.77 -6.12
C VAL A 45 -8.75 9.44 -6.16
N HIS A 46 -8.34 8.40 -5.42
CA HIS A 46 -6.96 7.89 -5.38
C HIS A 46 -6.82 6.48 -5.99
N ALA A 47 -7.71 6.08 -6.89
CA ALA A 47 -7.72 4.73 -7.47
C ALA A 47 -6.38 4.31 -8.08
N VAL A 48 -5.69 5.25 -8.77
CA VAL A 48 -4.37 5.01 -9.36
C VAL A 48 -3.34 4.69 -8.28
N LEU A 49 -3.18 5.56 -7.28
CA LEU A 49 -2.24 5.35 -6.17
C LEU A 49 -2.52 4.03 -5.43
N ILE A 50 -3.80 3.70 -5.22
CA ILE A 50 -4.20 2.44 -4.58
C ILE A 50 -3.80 1.23 -5.43
N GLN A 51 -3.94 1.32 -6.76
CA GLN A 51 -3.50 0.25 -7.67
C GLN A 51 -1.98 0.10 -7.68
N ASP A 52 -1.25 1.20 -7.68
CA ASP A 52 0.22 1.18 -7.64
C ASP A 52 0.73 0.52 -6.35
N ILE A 53 0.14 0.89 -5.20
CA ILE A 53 0.45 0.25 -3.91
C ILE A 53 0.20 -1.26 -3.94
N ARG A 54 -0.93 -1.69 -4.52
CA ARG A 54 -1.23 -3.13 -4.69
C ARG A 54 -0.19 -3.83 -5.57
N SER A 55 0.26 -3.18 -6.63
CA SER A 55 1.30 -3.72 -7.51
C SER A 55 2.63 -3.90 -6.78
N CYS A 56 3.02 -2.92 -5.96
CA CYS A 56 4.20 -3.03 -5.10
C CYS A 56 4.07 -4.19 -4.10
N LEU A 57 2.93 -4.29 -3.41
CA LEU A 57 2.68 -5.36 -2.43
C LEU A 57 2.80 -6.77 -3.02
N LEU A 58 2.24 -7.00 -4.22
CA LEU A 58 2.36 -8.29 -4.91
C LEU A 58 3.81 -8.69 -5.23
N THR A 59 4.71 -7.70 -5.31
CA THR A 59 6.11 -7.92 -5.68
C THR A 59 6.99 -8.18 -4.45
N THR A 60 6.68 -7.60 -3.28
CA THR A 60 7.63 -7.57 -2.15
C THR A 60 7.07 -7.73 -0.74
N MET A 61 5.73 -7.75 -0.48
CA MET A 61 5.25 -7.53 0.89
C MET A 61 3.82 -7.98 1.26
N PHE A 62 3.59 -8.25 2.55
CA PHE A 62 2.28 -8.40 3.21
C PHE A 62 1.90 -7.17 4.07
N LEU A 63 0.64 -6.70 3.98
CA LEU A 63 0.10 -5.59 4.77
C LEU A 63 -0.70 -6.13 5.98
N PHE A 64 -0.40 -5.67 7.20
CA PHE A 64 -1.10 -6.08 8.43
C PHE A 64 -1.82 -4.90 9.10
N ALA A 65 -2.97 -5.20 9.72
CA ALA A 65 -3.68 -4.31 10.63
C ALA A 65 -3.35 -4.72 12.08
N THR A 66 -3.13 -3.74 12.97
CA THR A 66 -3.04 -3.93 14.43
C THR A 66 -4.33 -3.52 15.11
#